data_AF-A0A2V7W0Q2-F1
#
_entry.id   AF-A0A2V7W0Q2-F1
#
_cell.length_a   1.000
_cell.length_b   1.000
_cell.length_c   1.000
_cell.angle_alpha   90.00
_cell.angle_beta   90.00
_cell.angle_gamma   90.00
#
_symmetry.space_group_name_H-M   'P 1'
#
loop_
_entity.id
_entity.type
_entity.pdbx_description
1 polymer ?
#
loop_
_entity_poly.entity_id
_entity_poly.type
_entity_poly.pdbx_seq_one_letter_code
_entity_poly.pdbx_strand_id
1 'polypeptide(L)'
;VFPDFITRHLPTGLSGLVVAAIFAAAMSSSLNSIAAAFVADLYRPVVRAASDRHLLRVSHIATVVAGIVQIAVGLGVRHQSESALNTALGIASLINGPILGVFLLGTLRRGGRAAALSGMTVGLAVVLYVRFATPIAWPWYTVIGSLTTLIVGASIAGYQPAGARATSPRS
;
A
#
# COMPACT_ATOMS: atom_id res chain seq x y z
N VAL A 1 21.46 -0.38 15.25
CA VAL A 1 22.72 0.17 14.69
C VAL A 1 22.63 1.67 14.43
N PHE A 2 21.73 2.15 13.58
CA PHE A 2 21.62 3.59 13.27
C PHE A 2 21.26 4.50 14.48
N PRO A 3 20.30 4.14 15.36
CA PRO A 3 20.01 4.95 16.55
C PRO A 3 21.17 5.00 17.56
N ASP A 4 21.98 3.94 17.61
CA ASP A 4 23.13 3.81 18.51
C ASP A 4 24.29 4.73 18.07
N PHE A 5 24.48 4.86 16.75
CA PHE A 5 25.44 5.81 16.18
C PHE A 5 25.06 7.26 16.50
N ILE A 6 23.77 7.61 16.38
CA ILE A 6 23.28 8.98 16.64
C ILE A 6 23.50 9.42 18.08
N THR A 7 23.33 8.51 19.03
CA THR A 7 23.44 8.83 20.46
C THR A 7 24.87 8.74 20.99
N ARG A 8 25.71 7.87 20.42
CA ARG A 8 27.07 7.63 20.95
C ARG A 8 28.21 8.30 20.17
N HIS A 9 28.00 8.68 18.91
CA HIS A 9 29.09 9.15 18.04
C HIS A 9 28.91 10.58 17.51
N LEU A 10 27.79 11.25 17.79
CA LEU A 10 27.53 12.62 17.34
C LEU A 10 27.74 13.64 18.48
N PRO A 11 28.27 14.85 18.18
CA PRO A 11 28.38 15.93 19.14
C PRO A 11 27.02 16.35 19.71
N THR A 12 27.02 16.77 20.97
CA THR A 12 25.84 17.34 21.63
C THR A 12 25.32 18.54 20.82
N GLY A 13 24.00 18.57 20.59
CA GLY A 13 23.35 19.53 19.67
C GLY A 13 22.98 18.91 18.32
N LEU A 14 23.93 18.29 17.60
CA LEU A 14 23.66 17.64 16.31
C LEU A 14 22.79 16.39 16.46
N SER A 15 23.01 15.58 17.50
CA SER A 15 22.13 14.45 17.82
C SER A 15 20.68 14.90 18.07
N GLY A 16 20.51 16.04 18.74
CA GLY A 16 19.19 16.63 18.98
C GLY A 16 18.50 17.07 17.68
N LEU A 17 19.26 17.70 16.77
CA LEU A 17 18.76 18.09 15.45
C LEU A 17 18.35 16.86 14.61
N VAL A 18 19.16 15.80 14.60
CA VAL A 18 18.85 14.56 13.88
C VAL A 18 17.60 13.88 14.45
N VAL A 19 17.47 13.81 15.77
CA VAL A 19 16.26 13.26 16.41
C VAL A 19 15.03 14.10 16.07
N ALA A 20 15.12 15.43 16.12
CA ALA A 20 14.03 16.32 15.71
C ALA A 20 13.64 16.13 14.24
N ALA A 21 14.60 15.98 13.33
CA ALA A 21 14.35 15.71 11.92
C ALA A 21 13.65 14.36 11.69
N ILE A 22 14.03 13.31 12.43
CA ILE A 22 13.36 12.00 12.39
C ILE A 22 11.90 12.12 12.83
N PHE A 23 11.63 12.83 13.94
CA PHE A 23 10.26 13.06 14.40
C PHE A 23 9.43 13.88 13.42
N ALA A 24 10.01 14.94 12.85
CA ALA A 24 9.35 15.75 11.83
C ALA A 24 8.99 14.92 10.58
N ALA A 25 9.90 14.06 10.11
CA ALA A 25 9.63 13.15 8.99
C ALA A 25 8.55 12.11 9.33
N ALA A 26 8.51 11.62 10.57
CA ALA A 26 7.51 10.65 11.02
C ALA A 26 6.10 11.25 11.17
N MET A 27 5.97 12.53 11.53
CA MET A 27 4.68 13.24 11.66
C MET A 27 4.03 13.59 10.30
N SER A 28 4.67 13.22 9.20
CA SER A 28 4.39 13.69 7.84
C SER A 28 3.11 13.10 7.20
N SER A 29 2.84 13.63 6.00
CA SER A 29 1.73 13.43 5.07
C SER A 29 1.15 12.03 4.89
N SER A 30 1.86 10.97 5.26
CA SER A 30 1.39 9.58 5.13
C SER A 30 0.13 9.32 5.97
N LEU A 31 0.10 9.80 7.23
CA LEU A 31 -1.05 9.67 8.12
C LEU A 31 -2.27 10.42 7.58
N ASN A 32 -2.06 11.67 7.14
CA ASN A 32 -3.12 12.50 6.57
C ASN A 32 -3.64 11.92 5.25
N SER A 33 -2.77 11.39 4.39
CA SER A 33 -3.16 10.75 3.14
C SER A 33 -3.94 9.44 3.35
N ILE A 34 -3.56 8.62 4.34
CA ILE A 34 -4.31 7.40 4.69
C ILE A 34 -5.70 7.77 5.22
N ALA A 35 -5.80 8.77 6.10
CA ALA A 35 -7.07 9.25 6.61
C ALA A 35 -7.96 9.84 5.49
N ALA A 36 -7.38 10.62 4.58
CA ALA A 36 -8.08 11.17 3.43
C ALA A 36 -8.56 10.08 2.46
N ALA A 37 -7.72 9.08 2.16
CA ALA A 37 -8.11 7.92 1.35
C ALA A 37 -9.21 7.11 2.03
N PHE A 38 -9.13 6.86 3.34
CA PHE A 38 -10.19 6.20 4.09
C PHE A 38 -11.53 6.95 3.99
N VAL A 39 -11.51 8.28 4.14
CA VAL A 39 -12.72 9.07 4.03
C VAL A 39 -13.27 9.11 2.60
N ALA A 40 -12.40 9.26 1.60
CA ALA A 40 -12.80 9.32 0.20
C ALA A 40 -13.30 7.97 -0.34
N ASP A 41 -12.60 6.87 -0.01
CA ASP A 41 -12.80 5.56 -0.63
C ASP A 41 -13.72 4.64 0.19
N LEU A 42 -13.69 4.72 1.52
CA LEU A 42 -14.52 3.87 2.40
C LEU A 42 -15.72 4.61 2.98
N TYR A 43 -15.54 5.85 3.44
CA TYR A 43 -16.59 6.54 4.21
C TYR A 43 -17.63 7.24 3.33
N ARG A 44 -17.19 8.03 2.35
CA ARG A 44 -18.06 8.83 1.46
C ARG A 44 -19.00 7.98 0.58
N PRO A 45 -18.61 6.81 0.05
CA PRO A 45 -19.52 5.97 -0.74
C PRO A 45 -20.63 5.32 0.11
N VAL A 46 -20.39 5.12 1.40
CA VAL A 46 -21.32 4.45 2.33
C VAL A 46 -22.30 5.44 2.95
N VAL A 47 -21.88 6.69 3.19
CA VAL A 47 -22.73 7.73 3.81
C VAL A 47 -23.21 8.72 2.75
N ARG A 48 -24.48 8.62 2.36
CA ARG A 48 -25.13 9.61 1.49
C ARG A 48 -25.31 10.95 2.23
N ALA A 49 -24.87 12.05 1.61
CA ALA A 49 -25.05 13.43 2.06
C ALA A 49 -24.35 13.84 3.38
N ALA A 50 -23.08 13.44 3.57
CA ALA A 50 -22.25 13.98 4.65
C ALA A 50 -21.82 15.43 4.37
N SER A 51 -21.93 16.32 5.37
CA SER A 51 -21.40 17.68 5.29
C SER A 51 -19.86 17.72 5.41
N ASP A 52 -19.21 18.72 4.83
CA ASP A 52 -17.74 18.85 4.87
C ASP A 52 -17.20 18.90 6.31
N ARG A 53 -17.91 19.54 7.25
CA ARG A 53 -17.55 19.56 8.67
C ARG A 53 -17.59 18.18 9.31
N HIS A 54 -18.55 17.33 8.91
CA HIS A 54 -18.65 15.95 9.36
C HIS A 54 -17.50 15.11 8.78
N LEU A 55 -17.21 15.26 7.50
CA LEU A 55 -16.09 14.57 6.84
C LEU A 55 -14.74 14.92 7.49
N LEU A 56 -14.50 16.19 7.80
CA LEU A 56 -13.28 16.63 8.52
C LEU A 56 -13.15 15.98 9.90
N ARG A 57 -14.26 15.91 10.66
CA ARG A 57 -14.25 15.25 11.98
C ARG A 57 -13.95 13.75 11.85
N VAL A 58 -14.51 13.09 10.85
CA VAL A 58 -14.26 11.67 10.58
C VAL A 58 -12.80 11.45 10.16
N SER A 59 -12.21 12.33 9.34
CA SER A 59 -10.78 12.27 8.99
C SER A 59 -9.88 12.38 10.22
N HIS A 60 -10.19 13.28 11.16
CA HIS A 60 -9.45 13.40 12.42
C HIS A 60 -9.53 12.14 13.27
N ILE A 61 -10.73 11.57 13.44
CA ILE A 61 -10.92 10.31 14.18
C ILE A 61 -10.18 9.17 13.51
N ALA A 62 -10.28 9.05 12.18
CA ALA A 62 -9.56 8.04 11.41
C ALA A 62 -8.04 8.15 11.58
N THR A 63 -7.50 9.38 11.64
CA THR A 63 -6.07 9.62 11.89
C THR A 63 -5.64 9.12 13.27
N VAL A 64 -6.42 9.42 14.32
CA VAL A 64 -6.14 8.95 15.68
C VAL A 64 -6.19 7.43 15.77
N VAL A 65 -7.23 6.81 15.19
CA VAL A 65 -7.37 5.35 15.17
C VAL A 65 -6.22 4.70 14.40
N ALA A 66 -5.84 5.25 13.24
CA ALA A 66 -4.70 4.76 12.47
C ALA A 66 -3.39 4.83 13.28
N GLY A 67 -3.16 5.94 14.01
CA GLY A 67 -2.02 6.08 14.90
C GLY A 67 -1.99 5.03 16.01
N ILE A 68 -3.13 4.77 16.66
CA ILE A 68 -3.25 3.72 17.68
C ILE A 68 -2.93 2.33 17.09
N VAL A 69 -3.47 2.00 15.92
CA VAL A 69 -3.21 0.73 15.24
C VAL A 69 -1.72 0.61 14.89
N GLN A 70 -1.09 1.67 14.38
CA GLN A 70 0.35 1.67 14.06
C GLN A 70 1.22 1.46 15.32
N ILE A 71 0.87 2.11 16.44
CA ILE A 71 1.57 1.90 17.71
C ILE A 71 1.41 0.44 18.15
N ALA A 72 0.21 -0.12 18.08
CA ALA A 72 -0.06 -1.51 18.45
C ALA A 72 0.75 -2.50 17.59
N VAL A 73 0.78 -2.30 16.27
CA VAL A 73 1.61 -3.11 15.35
C VAL A 73 3.09 -2.98 15.69
N GLY A 74 3.58 -1.75 15.91
CA GLY A 74 4.96 -1.48 16.30
C GLY A 74 5.36 -2.20 17.59
N LEU A 75 4.49 -2.20 18.59
CA LEU A 75 4.69 -2.94 19.84
C LEU A 75 4.68 -4.46 19.63
N GLY A 76 3.89 -4.97 18.70
CA GLY A 76 3.82 -6.40 18.38
C GLY A 76 5.05 -6.93 17.64
N VAL A 77 5.69 -6.11 16.80
CA VAL A 77 6.87 -6.52 16.02
C VAL A 77 8.21 -6.23 16.71
N ARG A 78 8.20 -5.61 17.90
CA ARG A 78 9.41 -5.16 18.62
C ARG A 78 10.41 -6.28 19.00
N HIS A 79 9.95 -7.53 19.05
CA HIS A 79 10.77 -8.69 19.38
C HIS A 79 11.13 -9.54 18.15
N GLN A 80 10.80 -9.09 16.95
CA GLN A 80 11.21 -9.79 15.74
C GLN A 80 12.70 -9.58 15.48
N SER A 81 13.36 -10.67 15.08
CA SER A 81 14.77 -10.67 14.69
C SER A 81 15.00 -9.99 13.33
N GLU A 82 13.96 -9.92 12.50
CA GLU A 82 13.99 -9.25 11.19
C GLU A 82 13.83 -7.73 11.35
N SER A 83 14.52 -6.97 10.50
CA SER A 83 14.37 -5.51 10.47
C SER A 83 12.90 -5.14 10.21
N ALA A 84 12.30 -4.36 11.10
CA ALA A 84 10.92 -3.86 10.93
C ALA A 84 10.71 -3.15 9.58
N LEU A 85 11.75 -2.46 9.08
CA LEU A 85 11.72 -1.86 7.74
C LEU A 85 11.62 -2.91 6.64
N ASN A 86 12.39 -4.00 6.73
CA ASN A 86 12.34 -5.08 5.74
C ASN A 86 10.98 -5.76 5.74
N THR A 87 10.40 -5.99 6.91
CA THR A 87 9.04 -6.55 7.05
C THR A 87 8.00 -5.62 6.42
N ALA A 88 8.07 -4.32 6.71
CA ALA A 88 7.15 -3.32 6.15
C ALA A 88 7.27 -3.22 4.62
N LEU A 89 8.50 -3.14 4.09
CA LEU A 89 8.76 -3.13 2.65
C LEU A 89 8.30 -4.42 1.98
N GLY A 90 8.51 -5.56 2.63
CA GLY A 90 8.05 -6.84 2.10
C GLY A 90 6.53 -6.93 2.00
N ILE A 91 5.80 -6.49 3.04
CA ILE A 91 4.34 -6.42 3.01
C ILE A 91 3.88 -5.45 1.91
N ALA A 92 4.51 -4.28 1.80
CA ALA A 92 4.19 -3.31 0.75
C ALA A 92 4.39 -3.91 -0.66
N SER A 93 5.44 -4.69 -0.88
CA SER A 93 5.70 -5.37 -2.15
C SER A 93 4.65 -6.40 -2.53
N LEU A 94 4.02 -7.09 -1.56
CA LEU A 94 2.93 -8.04 -1.84
C LEU A 94 1.72 -7.37 -2.50
N ILE A 95 1.44 -6.12 -2.08
CA ILE A 95 0.28 -5.34 -2.54
C ILE A 95 0.63 -4.55 -3.80
N ASN A 96 1.80 -3.91 -3.82
CA ASN A 96 2.23 -3.07 -4.93
C ASN A 96 2.44 -3.86 -6.24
N GLY A 97 2.85 -5.12 -6.16
CA GLY A 97 3.02 -5.98 -7.33
C GLY A 97 1.74 -6.10 -8.18
N PRO A 98 0.66 -6.69 -7.65
CA PRO A 98 -0.61 -6.80 -8.37
C PRO A 98 -1.20 -5.46 -8.83
N ILE A 99 -1.10 -4.40 -8.01
CA ILE A 99 -1.56 -3.05 -8.40
C ILE A 99 -0.79 -2.54 -9.62
N LEU A 100 0.54 -2.68 -9.63
CA LEU A 100 1.37 -2.32 -10.77
C LEU A 100 0.99 -3.14 -12.01
N GLY A 101 0.72 -4.43 -11.86
CA GLY A 101 0.26 -5.29 -12.95
C GLY A 101 -1.06 -4.80 -13.58
N VAL A 102 -2.05 -4.43 -12.78
CA VAL A 102 -3.31 -3.85 -13.26
C VAL A 102 -3.09 -2.50 -13.94
N PHE A 103 -2.24 -1.66 -13.34
CA PHE A 103 -1.90 -0.35 -13.92
C PHE A 103 -1.26 -0.50 -15.30
N LEU A 104 -0.31 -1.43 -15.46
CA LEU A 104 0.31 -1.75 -16.75
C LEU A 104 -0.73 -2.28 -17.73
N LEU A 105 -1.59 -3.20 -17.30
CA LEU A 105 -2.67 -3.77 -18.11
C LEU A 105 -3.59 -2.66 -18.68
N GLY A 106 -3.98 -1.70 -17.85
CA GLY A 106 -4.77 -0.53 -18.23
C GLY A 106 -4.01 0.43 -19.15
N THR A 107 -2.73 0.69 -18.88
CA THR A 107 -1.86 1.55 -19.70
C THR A 107 -1.67 0.98 -21.11
N LEU A 108 -1.53 -0.35 -21.22
CA LEU A 108 -1.48 -1.09 -22.48
C LEU A 108 -2.85 -1.18 -23.18
N ARG A 109 -3.91 -0.60 -22.61
CA ARG A 109 -5.31 -0.62 -23.09
C ARG A 109 -5.82 -2.05 -23.33
N ARG A 110 -5.37 -3.00 -22.50
CA ARG A 110 -5.73 -4.42 -22.60
C ARG A 110 -6.75 -4.77 -21.52
N GLY A 111 -7.89 -5.33 -21.93
CA GLY A 111 -8.89 -5.89 -21.02
C GLY A 111 -9.82 -4.87 -20.36
N GLY A 112 -10.95 -5.36 -19.84
CA GLY A 112 -11.89 -4.60 -19.03
C GLY A 112 -11.76 -4.90 -17.53
N ARG A 113 -12.75 -4.45 -16.75
CA ARG A 113 -12.82 -4.64 -15.29
C ARG A 113 -12.62 -6.10 -14.87
N ALA A 114 -13.21 -7.05 -15.60
CA ALA A 114 -13.09 -8.47 -15.30
C ALA A 114 -11.65 -9.01 -15.50
N ALA A 115 -10.93 -8.52 -16.51
CA ALA A 115 -9.53 -8.89 -16.74
C ALA A 115 -8.60 -8.32 -15.66
N ALA A 116 -8.83 -7.07 -15.26
CA ALA A 116 -8.10 -6.44 -14.16
C ALA A 116 -8.30 -7.16 -12.83
N LEU A 117 -9.56 -7.46 -12.46
CA LEU A 117 -9.88 -8.13 -11.20
C LEU A 117 -9.34 -9.56 -11.14
N SER A 118 -9.53 -10.34 -12.20
CA SER A 118 -9.01 -11.72 -12.26
C SER A 118 -7.48 -11.76 -12.23
N GLY A 119 -6.81 -10.90 -13.01
CA GLY A 119 -5.36 -10.76 -12.96
C GLY A 119 -4.85 -10.36 -11.58
N MET A 120 -5.51 -9.40 -10.93
CA MET A 120 -5.14 -8.96 -9.58
C MET A 120 -5.29 -10.07 -8.54
N THR A 121 -6.42 -10.80 -8.57
CA THR A 121 -6.68 -11.92 -7.65
C THR A 121 -5.65 -13.03 -7.82
N VAL A 122 -5.35 -13.43 -9.06
CA VAL A 122 -4.38 -14.50 -9.32
C VAL A 122 -2.95 -14.03 -8.99
N GLY A 123 -2.58 -12.80 -9.36
CA GLY A 123 -1.25 -12.26 -9.02
C GLY A 123 -1.03 -12.15 -7.51
N LEU A 124 -2.05 -11.73 -6.76
CA LEU A 124 -1.99 -11.72 -5.30
C LEU A 124 -1.85 -13.15 -4.74
N ALA A 125 -2.64 -14.11 -5.22
CA ALA A 125 -2.55 -15.50 -4.78
C ALA A 125 -1.16 -16.11 -5.05
N VAL A 126 -0.58 -15.87 -6.23
CA VAL A 126 0.76 -16.34 -6.59
C VAL A 126 1.83 -15.71 -5.72
N VAL A 127 1.76 -14.40 -5.47
CA VAL A 127 2.74 -13.73 -4.61
C VAL A 127 2.63 -14.18 -3.15
N LEU A 128 1.42 -14.41 -2.64
CA LEU A 128 1.23 -15.01 -1.32
C LEU A 128 1.80 -16.43 -1.26
N TYR A 129 1.57 -17.24 -2.29
CA TYR A 129 2.18 -18.57 -2.40
C TYR A 129 3.71 -18.47 -2.38
N VAL A 130 4.30 -17.59 -3.19
CA VAL A 130 5.75 -17.35 -3.22
C VAL A 130 6.28 -16.93 -1.85
N ARG A 131 5.58 -16.05 -1.13
CA ARG A 131 5.98 -15.61 0.21
C ARG A 131 6.06 -16.75 1.22
N PHE A 132 5.09 -17.68 1.20
CA PHE A 132 4.98 -18.72 2.23
C PHE A 132 5.61 -20.07 1.82
N ALA A 133 5.74 -20.34 0.54
CA ALA A 133 6.20 -21.63 0.01
C ALA A 133 7.62 -21.59 -0.57
N THR A 134 8.24 -20.41 -0.71
CA THR A 134 9.57 -20.28 -1.34
C THR A 134 10.50 -19.36 -0.55
N PRO A 135 11.84 -19.58 -0.62
CA PRO A 135 12.83 -18.71 0.02
C PRO A 135 13.14 -17.43 -0.78
N ILE A 136 12.22 -16.97 -1.64
CA ILE A 136 12.44 -15.81 -2.50
C ILE A 136 12.42 -14.52 -1.66
N ALA A 137 13.42 -13.66 -1.88
CA ALA A 137 13.55 -12.38 -1.20
C ALA A 137 12.44 -11.39 -1.61
N TRP A 138 12.03 -10.54 -0.67
CA TRP A 138 10.88 -9.66 -0.81
C TRP A 138 10.86 -8.70 -2.01
N PRO A 139 12.00 -8.19 -2.55
CA PRO A 139 11.96 -7.30 -3.71
C PRO A 139 11.34 -7.96 -4.95
N TRP A 140 11.46 -9.29 -5.07
CA TRP A 140 10.93 -10.06 -6.18
C TRP A 140 9.41 -10.20 -6.14
N TYR A 141 8.76 -10.02 -4.99
CA TYR A 141 7.30 -10.13 -4.88
C TYR A 141 6.59 -9.11 -5.77
N THR A 142 7.14 -7.90 -5.88
CA THR A 142 6.60 -6.85 -6.76
C THR A 142 6.66 -7.29 -8.23
N VAL A 143 7.80 -7.84 -8.65
CA VAL A 143 8.03 -8.29 -10.03
C VAL A 143 7.11 -9.48 -10.36
N ILE A 144 7.11 -10.49 -9.50
CA ILE A 144 6.27 -11.69 -9.70
C ILE A 144 4.80 -11.30 -9.74
N GLY A 145 4.31 -10.52 -8.78
CA GLY A 145 2.92 -10.10 -8.72
C GLY A 145 2.49 -9.30 -9.94
N SER A 146 3.30 -8.31 -10.33
CA SER A 146 2.99 -7.48 -11.49
C SER A 146 2.97 -8.27 -12.80
N LEU A 147 3.95 -9.17 -13.00
CA LEU A 147 4.02 -10.02 -14.19
C LEU A 147 2.86 -11.01 -14.23
N THR A 148 2.57 -11.72 -13.13
CA THR A 148 1.45 -12.66 -13.07
C THR A 148 0.12 -11.95 -13.33
N THR A 149 -0.11 -10.80 -12.68
CA THR A 149 -1.32 -10.01 -12.91
C THR A 149 -1.45 -9.54 -14.36
N LEU A 150 -0.36 -9.05 -14.94
CA LEU A 150 -0.35 -8.60 -16.34
C LEU A 150 -0.62 -9.75 -17.30
N ILE A 151 0.03 -10.90 -17.12
CA ILE A 151 -0.11 -12.08 -17.99
C ILE A 151 -1.53 -12.62 -17.90
N VAL A 152 -2.04 -12.90 -16.70
CA VAL A 152 -3.38 -13.45 -16.50
C VAL A 152 -4.44 -12.47 -17.00
N GLY A 153 -4.30 -11.19 -16.66
CA GLY A 153 -5.19 -10.14 -17.13
C GLY A 153 -5.19 -10.01 -18.65
N ALA A 154 -4.02 -10.06 -19.30
CA ALA A 154 -3.92 -10.00 -20.75
C ALA A 154 -4.50 -11.24 -21.44
N SER A 155 -4.33 -12.44 -20.87
CA SER A 155 -4.96 -13.66 -21.38
C SER A 155 -6.48 -13.56 -21.33
N ILE A 156 -7.05 -13.12 -20.20
CA ILE A 156 -8.50 -12.97 -20.03
C ILE A 156 -9.06 -11.84 -20.91
N ALA A 157 -8.29 -10.77 -21.10
CA ALA A 157 -8.61 -9.70 -22.04
C ALA A 157 -8.74 -10.20 -23.48
N GLY A 158 -7.93 -11.18 -23.88
CA GLY A 158 -7.98 -11.81 -25.20
C GLY A 158 -9.31 -12.50 -25.49
N TYR A 159 -10.01 -12.99 -24.46
CA TYR A 159 -11.31 -13.65 -24.57
C TYR A 159 -12.49 -12.68 -24.47
N GLN A 160 -12.27 -11.41 -24.13
CA GLN A 160 -13.35 -10.43 -23.97
C GLN A 160 -13.68 -9.75 -25.32
N PRO A 161 -14.93 -9.86 -25.82
CA PRO A 161 -15.35 -9.15 -27.03
C PRO A 161 -15.25 -7.64 -26.82
N ALA A 162 -14.91 -6.92 -27.90
CA ALA A 162 -14.56 -5.50 -27.89
C ALA A 162 -15.60 -4.57 -27.22
N GLY A 163 -16.86 -4.99 -27.12
CA GLY A 163 -17.96 -4.21 -26.53
C GLY A 163 -17.89 -4.00 -25.01
N ALA A 164 -17.13 -4.80 -24.25
CA ALA A 164 -17.02 -4.64 -22.79
C ALA A 164 -16.00 -3.57 -22.36
N ARG A 165 -15.29 -2.93 -23.30
CA ARG A 165 -14.21 -1.97 -23.03
C ARG A 165 -14.69 -0.55 -22.72
N ALA A 166 -16.00 -0.27 -22.83
CA ALA A 166 -16.55 1.08 -22.93
C ALA A 166 -17.39 1.56 -21.72
N THR A 167 -17.49 0.83 -20.62
CA THR A 167 -18.28 1.29 -19.45
C THR A 167 -17.45 2.15 -18.49
N SER A 168 -17.01 3.32 -18.96
CA SER A 168 -16.75 4.46 -18.07
C SER A 168 -17.88 5.48 -18.29
N PRO A 169 -18.77 5.74 -17.31
CA PRO A 169 -19.63 6.90 -17.39
C PRO A 169 -18.73 8.13 -17.33
N ARG A 170 -18.64 8.86 -18.44
CA ARG A 170 -18.30 10.28 -18.39
C ARG A 170 -19.53 10.99 -17.84
N SER A 171 -19.45 11.44 -16.59
CA SER A 171 -20.32 12.48 -16.02
C SER A 171 -19.53 13.26 -15.01
#